data_AF-A0A3S4ZQL7-F1
#
_entry.id   AF-A0A3S4ZQL7-F1
#
_cell.length_a   1.000
_cell.length_b   1.000
_cell.length_c   1.000
_cell.angle_alpha   90.00
_cell.angle_beta   90.00
_cell.angle_gamma   90.00
#
_symmetry.space_group_name_H-M   'P 1'
#
loop_
_entity.id
_entity.type
_entity.pdbx_description
1 polymer ?
#
loop_
_entity_poly.entity_id
_entity_poly.type
_entity_poly.pdbx_seq_one_letter_code
_entity_poly.pdbx_strand_id
1 'polypeptide(L)'
;MTSRADTIAIGASVFDLWCNFMGIPQQLENTLDSFVAGSDTQPSKPASSFIPSQRALPSTLQLSSDERTFLVAFKARAYDRLGRVATIDAVVDAVRRADPSWHVNPTDFKVLIQVNVLRSIACISLLERFSEFRKYNLAEMAAPTSQFKEKTSFEPPNIDHIMTKEDALSIG
;
A
#
# COMPACT_ATOMS: atom_id res chain seq x y z
N MET A 1 -1.76 24.51 1.37
CA MET A 1 -2.73 24.42 2.49
C MET A 1 -3.56 23.17 2.26
N THR A 2 -3.61 22.25 3.23
CA THR A 2 -4.43 21.04 3.11
C THR A 2 -5.89 21.36 3.45
N SER A 3 -6.81 20.94 2.60
CA SER A 3 -8.25 21.03 2.84
C SER A 3 -8.64 20.07 3.96
N ARG A 4 -8.90 20.66 5.13
CA ARG A 4 -9.36 19.94 6.32
C ARG A 4 -10.68 19.22 6.05
N ALA A 5 -11.59 19.84 5.31
CA ALA A 5 -12.89 19.25 4.97
C ALA A 5 -12.74 17.98 4.12
N ASP A 6 -11.91 18.03 3.08
CA ASP A 6 -11.70 16.86 2.20
C ASP A 6 -11.00 15.71 2.93
N THR A 7 -10.08 16.03 3.84
CA THR A 7 -9.40 15.03 4.68
C THR A 7 -10.39 14.31 5.60
N ILE A 8 -11.30 15.06 6.24
CA ILE A 8 -12.36 14.50 7.09
C ILE A 8 -13.30 13.63 6.26
N ALA A 9 -13.71 14.09 5.08
CA ALA A 9 -14.60 13.34 4.19
C ALA A 9 -13.97 11.99 3.78
N ILE A 10 -12.69 11.98 3.42
CA ILE A 10 -11.97 10.73 3.10
C ILE A 10 -11.94 9.80 4.32
N GLY A 11 -11.61 10.31 5.51
CA GLY A 11 -11.61 9.52 6.73
C GLY A 11 -12.98 8.90 7.04
N ALA A 12 -14.07 9.64 6.83
CA ALA A 12 -15.44 9.14 6.99
C ALA A 12 -15.75 8.04 5.95
N SER A 13 -15.47 8.29 4.67
CA SER A 13 -15.72 7.28 3.62
C SER A 13 -14.90 6.00 3.82
N VAL A 14 -13.66 6.11 4.31
CA VAL A 14 -12.89 4.91 4.66
C VAL A 14 -13.49 4.19 5.86
N PHE A 15 -13.92 4.91 6.89
CA PHE A 15 -14.58 4.30 8.04
C PHE A 15 -15.80 3.48 7.61
N ASP A 16 -16.66 4.05 6.75
CA ASP A 16 -17.85 3.36 6.26
C ASP A 16 -17.49 2.14 5.43
N LEU A 17 -16.55 2.29 4.50
CA LEU A 17 -16.07 1.18 3.68
C LEU A 17 -15.46 0.06 4.53
N TRP A 18 -14.71 0.42 5.58
CA TRP A 18 -14.06 -0.52 6.47
C TRP A 18 -15.06 -1.25 7.37
N CYS A 19 -16.03 -0.54 7.95
CA CYS A 19 -17.12 -1.15 8.71
C CYS A 19 -17.93 -2.14 7.85
N ASN A 20 -18.25 -1.76 6.61
CA ASN A 20 -18.90 -2.63 5.65
C ASN A 20 -18.05 -3.87 5.31
N PHE A 21 -16.74 -3.69 5.15
CA PHE A 21 -15.80 -4.78 4.93
C PHE A 21 -15.77 -5.76 6.11
N MET A 22 -15.76 -5.24 7.35
CA MET A 22 -15.76 -6.04 8.59
C MET A 22 -17.12 -6.66 8.95
N GLY A 23 -18.20 -6.27 8.26
CA GLY A 23 -19.56 -6.68 8.61
C GLY A 23 -20.06 -6.09 9.94
N ILE A 24 -19.49 -4.96 10.37
CA ILE A 24 -19.91 -4.26 11.59
C ILE A 24 -21.20 -3.50 11.26
N PRO A 25 -22.34 -3.82 11.90
CA PRO A 25 -23.58 -3.10 11.67
C PRO A 25 -23.42 -1.66 12.17
N GLN A 26 -23.49 -0.70 11.25
CA GLN A 26 -23.54 0.71 11.63
C GLN A 26 -24.90 0.98 12.30
N GLN A 27 -24.90 1.53 13.52
CA GLN A 27 -26.12 2.04 14.13
C GLN A 27 -26.57 3.33 13.41
N LEU A 28 -27.38 3.12 12.38
CA LEU A 28 -28.37 3.96 11.68
C LEU A 28 -28.36 5.49 11.88
N GLU A 29 -28.25 6.24 10.78
CA GLU A 29 -29.31 7.18 10.32
C GLU A 29 -29.05 7.67 8.87
N ASN A 30 -30.06 7.45 8.01
CA ASN A 30 -30.38 8.12 6.73
C ASN A 30 -29.25 8.72 5.89
N THR A 31 -28.95 8.10 4.72
CA THR A 31 -28.99 8.79 3.41
C THR A 31 -29.12 7.75 2.29
N LEU A 32 -30.19 7.87 1.52
CA LEU A 32 -30.44 7.19 0.25
C LEU A 32 -29.33 7.53 -0.76
N ASP A 33 -28.61 6.53 -1.29
CA ASP A 33 -28.87 6.04 -2.65
C ASP A 33 -27.82 5.02 -3.14
N SER A 34 -28.35 3.87 -3.57
CA SER A 34 -27.80 2.98 -4.61
C SER A 34 -26.45 2.30 -4.38
N PHE A 35 -26.48 1.22 -3.59
CA PHE A 35 -25.70 0.05 -3.98
C PHE A 35 -26.44 -0.61 -5.15
N VAL A 36 -25.90 -0.46 -6.36
CA VAL A 36 -26.29 -1.33 -7.47
C VAL A 36 -25.75 -2.73 -7.15
N ALA A 37 -26.58 -3.54 -6.50
CA ALA A 37 -26.47 -4.99 -6.60
C ALA A 37 -26.78 -5.33 -8.05
N GLY A 38 -25.73 -5.39 -8.88
CA GLY A 38 -25.83 -5.90 -10.24
C GLY A 38 -26.33 -7.33 -10.16
N SER A 39 -27.61 -7.53 -10.49
CA SER A 39 -28.18 -8.83 -10.79
C SER A 39 -27.33 -9.51 -11.86
N ASP A 40 -26.93 -10.75 -11.58
CA ASP A 40 -26.28 -11.66 -12.51
C ASP A 40 -27.05 -11.73 -13.83
N THR A 41 -26.63 -10.91 -14.79
CA THR A 41 -26.89 -11.14 -16.21
C THR A 41 -25.52 -11.40 -16.80
N GLN A 42 -25.20 -12.67 -16.98
CA GLN A 42 -23.94 -13.16 -17.53
C GLN A 42 -23.65 -12.46 -18.88
N PRO A 43 -22.70 -11.53 -18.97
CA PRO A 43 -22.27 -10.99 -20.24
C PRO A 43 -21.38 -12.05 -20.89
N SER A 44 -21.65 -12.34 -22.17
CA SER A 44 -20.83 -13.21 -23.00
C SER A 44 -19.35 -12.84 -22.84
N LYS A 45 -18.55 -13.82 -22.41
CA LYS A 45 -17.13 -13.73 -22.09
C LYS A 45 -16.35 -13.15 -23.28
N PRO A 46 -15.90 -11.87 -23.28
CA PRO A 46 -14.75 -11.54 -24.10
C PRO A 46 -13.55 -12.25 -23.47
N ALA A 47 -12.56 -12.63 -24.28
CA ALA A 47 -11.35 -13.32 -23.86
C ALA A 47 -10.64 -12.52 -22.74
N SER A 48 -11.02 -12.83 -21.50
CA SER A 48 -10.64 -12.07 -20.32
C SER A 48 -9.24 -12.49 -19.93
N SER A 49 -8.33 -11.54 -19.95
CA SER A 49 -7.06 -11.62 -19.23
C SER A 49 -7.28 -12.28 -17.87
N PHE A 50 -6.56 -13.36 -17.56
CA PHE A 50 -6.56 -14.07 -16.28
C PHE A 50 -5.98 -13.17 -15.15
N ILE A 51 -6.58 -12.02 -14.91
CA ILE A 51 -6.21 -11.12 -13.81
C ILE A 51 -7.19 -11.43 -12.68
N PRO A 52 -6.73 -12.05 -11.58
CA PRO A 52 -7.59 -12.32 -10.44
C PRO A 52 -8.07 -11.01 -9.82
N SER A 53 -9.30 -11.02 -9.31
CA SER A 53 -9.82 -9.91 -8.52
C SER A 53 -8.97 -9.73 -7.26
N GLN A 54 -8.53 -8.50 -6.98
CA GLN A 54 -7.77 -8.14 -5.79
C GLN A 54 -8.65 -7.57 -4.69
N ARG A 55 -9.98 -7.54 -4.84
CA ARG A 55 -10.86 -6.93 -3.84
C ARG A 55 -10.77 -7.72 -2.53
N ALA A 56 -10.52 -7.04 -1.42
CA ALA A 56 -10.54 -7.68 -0.11
C ALA A 56 -11.92 -8.30 0.15
N LEU A 57 -11.95 -9.60 0.40
CA LEU A 57 -13.17 -10.37 0.68
C LEU A 57 -13.32 -10.66 2.18
N PRO A 58 -14.51 -11.05 2.66
CA PRO A 58 -14.70 -11.48 4.05
C PRO A 58 -13.77 -12.61 4.50
N SER A 59 -13.24 -13.43 3.58
CA SER A 59 -12.19 -14.42 3.87
C SER A 59 -10.91 -13.78 4.41
N THR A 60 -10.62 -12.54 4.04
CA THR A 60 -9.50 -11.74 4.58
C THR A 60 -9.69 -11.40 6.05
N LEU A 61 -10.90 -11.56 6.60
CA LEU A 61 -11.17 -11.35 8.03
C LEU A 61 -10.86 -12.57 8.89
N GLN A 62 -10.65 -13.75 8.28
CA GLN A 62 -10.31 -14.99 8.98
C GLN A 62 -8.85 -15.04 9.44
N LEU A 63 -8.25 -13.86 9.68
CA LEU A 63 -6.89 -13.69 10.15
C LEU A 63 -6.85 -13.76 11.67
N SER A 64 -5.78 -14.35 12.19
CA SER A 64 -5.46 -14.23 13.62
C SER A 64 -5.23 -12.77 13.99
N SER A 65 -5.36 -12.41 15.27
CA SER A 65 -5.18 -11.02 15.71
C SER A 65 -3.80 -10.45 15.34
N ASP A 66 -2.78 -11.30 15.31
CA ASP A 66 -1.40 -10.91 14.99
C ASP A 66 -1.18 -10.65 13.50
N GLU A 67 -2.09 -11.13 12.64
CA GLU A 67 -2.02 -11.00 11.18
C GLU A 67 -2.89 -9.86 10.63
N ARG A 68 -3.60 -9.12 11.50
CA ARG A 68 -4.46 -7.98 11.11
C ARG A 68 -3.63 -6.75 10.77
N THR A 69 -2.90 -6.85 9.67
CA THR A 69 -2.02 -5.79 9.16
C THR A 69 -2.62 -5.10 7.94
N PHE A 70 -2.48 -3.78 7.89
CA PHE A 70 -2.86 -3.00 6.73
C PHE A 70 -1.80 -1.97 6.34
N LEU A 71 -1.89 -1.48 5.10
CA LEU A 71 -1.09 -0.37 4.59
C LEU A 71 -2.00 0.65 3.92
N VAL A 72 -1.64 1.93 4.02
CA VAL A 72 -2.32 3.02 3.32
C VAL A 72 -1.44 3.54 2.19
N ALA A 73 -1.95 3.48 0.96
CA ALA A 73 -1.32 4.08 -0.20
C ALA A 73 -2.13 5.28 -0.68
N PHE A 74 -1.51 6.47 -0.67
CA PHE A 74 -2.12 7.71 -1.15
C PHE A 74 -1.46 8.16 -2.46
N LYS A 75 -2.29 8.47 -3.45
CA LYS A 75 -1.84 9.00 -4.75
C LYS A 75 -2.81 10.09 -5.23
N ALA A 76 -2.32 11.31 -5.36
CA ALA A 76 -3.09 12.41 -5.94
C ALA A 76 -2.55 12.75 -7.34
N ARG A 77 -3.47 12.93 -8.31
CA ARG A 77 -3.18 13.38 -9.67
C ARG A 77 -3.90 14.70 -9.92
N ALA A 78 -3.12 15.75 -10.16
CA ALA A 78 -3.63 17.11 -10.39
C ALA A 78 -4.58 17.61 -9.28
N TYR A 79 -4.26 17.27 -8.03
CA TYR A 79 -4.99 17.73 -6.85
C TYR A 79 -4.01 17.99 -5.71
N ASP A 80 -3.76 19.26 -5.42
CA ASP A 80 -2.76 19.76 -4.49
C ASP A 80 -3.34 20.18 -3.13
N ARG A 81 -4.67 20.19 -3.01
CA ARG A 81 -5.38 20.57 -1.79
C ARG A 81 -5.38 19.47 -0.73
N LEU A 82 -5.05 18.22 -1.05
CA LEU A 82 -4.94 17.13 -0.06
C LEU A 82 -3.48 16.87 0.30
N GLY A 83 -3.18 17.02 1.59
CA GLY A 83 -1.86 16.70 2.13
C GLY A 83 -1.73 15.20 2.35
N ARG A 84 -0.71 14.57 1.77
CA ARG A 84 -0.48 13.13 1.89
C ARG A 84 -0.50 12.63 3.34
N VAL A 85 0.24 13.28 4.23
CA VAL A 85 0.37 12.87 5.64
C VAL A 85 -0.98 12.96 6.34
N ALA A 86 -1.64 14.12 6.26
CA ALA A 86 -2.96 14.34 6.87
C ALA A 86 -4.01 13.32 6.39
N THR A 87 -4.01 12.98 5.10
CA THR A 87 -4.91 11.96 4.56
C THR A 87 -4.58 10.57 5.11
N ILE A 88 -3.30 10.20 5.14
CA ILE A 88 -2.88 8.88 5.66
C ILE A 88 -3.28 8.76 7.14
N ASP A 89 -3.02 9.79 7.95
CA ASP A 89 -3.38 9.80 9.37
C ASP A 89 -4.89 9.66 9.57
N ALA A 90 -5.70 10.42 8.80
CA ALA A 90 -7.15 10.32 8.86
C ALA A 90 -7.69 8.93 8.49
N VAL A 91 -7.03 8.24 7.54
CA VAL A 91 -7.36 6.88 7.14
C VAL A 91 -6.98 5.86 8.22
N VAL A 92 -5.80 6.00 8.81
CA VAL A 92 -5.35 5.15 9.92
C VAL A 92 -6.28 5.29 11.13
N ASP A 93 -6.64 6.53 11.47
CA ASP A 93 -7.59 6.82 12.54
C ASP A 93 -8.97 6.25 12.24
N ALA A 94 -9.43 6.27 10.99
CA ALA A 94 -10.68 5.64 10.59
C ALA A 94 -10.67 4.13 10.84
N VAL A 95 -9.62 3.44 10.41
CA VAL A 95 -9.50 1.98 10.62
C VAL A 95 -9.44 1.65 12.11
N ARG A 96 -8.61 2.35 12.88
CA ARG A 96 -8.47 2.12 14.33
C ARG A 96 -9.74 2.41 15.13
N ARG A 97 -10.54 3.39 14.69
CA ARG A 97 -11.86 3.68 15.29
C ARG A 97 -12.85 2.54 15.05
N ALA A 98 -12.78 1.88 13.90
CA ALA A 98 -13.66 0.76 13.58
C ALA A 98 -13.22 -0.52 14.31
N ASP A 99 -11.92 -0.82 14.31
CA ASP A 99 -11.34 -1.95 15.03
C ASP A 99 -9.88 -1.66 15.40
N PRO A 100 -9.55 -1.50 16.70
CA PRO A 100 -8.20 -1.19 17.14
C PRO A 100 -7.23 -2.37 17.05
N SER A 101 -7.69 -3.59 16.74
CA SER A 101 -6.82 -4.76 16.54
C SER A 101 -6.00 -4.68 15.25
N TRP A 102 -6.42 -3.83 14.30
CA TRP A 102 -5.69 -3.62 13.06
C TRP A 102 -4.54 -2.63 13.23
N HIS A 103 -3.38 -2.98 12.70
CA HIS A 103 -2.18 -2.16 12.80
C HIS A 103 -1.49 -1.97 11.44
N VAL A 104 -0.76 -0.84 11.32
CA VAL A 104 -0.06 -0.50 10.08
C VAL A 104 1.24 -1.28 9.99
N ASN A 105 1.44 -2.01 8.90
CA ASN A 105 2.70 -2.67 8.60
C ASN A 105 3.10 -2.41 7.13
N PRO A 106 4.15 -1.61 6.87
CA PRO A 106 4.57 -1.29 5.50
C PRO A 106 5.28 -2.45 4.79
N THR A 107 5.70 -3.48 5.51
CA THR A 107 6.49 -4.61 4.98
C THR A 107 5.63 -5.83 4.71
N ASP A 108 4.78 -6.23 5.65
CA ASP A 108 3.86 -7.37 5.52
C ASP A 108 2.44 -6.95 5.92
N PHE A 109 1.67 -6.51 4.92
CA PHE A 109 0.26 -6.14 5.07
C PHE A 109 -0.64 -7.14 4.35
N LYS A 110 -1.78 -7.46 4.95
CA LYS A 110 -2.82 -8.30 4.31
C LYS A 110 -3.82 -7.48 3.51
N VAL A 111 -4.08 -6.25 3.94
CA VAL A 111 -5.00 -5.32 3.26
C VAL A 111 -4.28 -4.03 2.88
N LEU A 112 -4.36 -3.64 1.61
CA LEU A 112 -3.96 -2.31 1.15
C LEU A 112 -5.21 -1.42 1.01
N ILE A 113 -5.20 -0.29 1.70
CA ILE A 113 -6.16 0.79 1.53
C ILE A 113 -5.57 1.77 0.52
N GLN A 114 -6.04 1.71 -0.71
CA GLN A 114 -5.58 2.61 -1.76
C GLN A 114 -6.53 3.80 -1.90
N VAL A 115 -6.00 5.00 -1.68
CA VAL A 115 -6.70 6.28 -1.88
C VAL A 115 -6.09 6.97 -3.11
N ASN A 116 -6.80 6.92 -4.24
CA ASN A 116 -6.44 7.63 -5.45
C ASN A 116 -7.33 8.86 -5.61
N VAL A 117 -6.74 10.05 -5.64
CA VAL A 117 -7.47 11.30 -5.93
C VAL A 117 -7.19 11.70 -7.37
N LEU A 118 -8.23 11.76 -8.19
CA LEU A 118 -8.16 12.23 -9.57
C LEU A 118 -9.00 13.49 -9.69
N ARG A 119 -8.34 14.64 -9.87
CA ARG A 119 -8.99 15.95 -9.81
C ARG A 119 -9.80 16.05 -8.51
N SER A 120 -11.11 16.25 -8.56
CA SER A 120 -11.99 16.39 -7.39
C SER A 120 -12.63 15.07 -6.90
N ILE A 121 -12.21 13.91 -7.41
CA ILE A 121 -12.82 12.62 -7.06
C ILE A 121 -11.82 11.78 -6.28
N ALA A 122 -12.23 11.28 -5.11
CA ALA A 122 -11.49 10.31 -4.32
C ALA A 122 -12.00 8.89 -4.60
N CYS A 123 -11.13 8.03 -5.09
CA CYS A 123 -11.38 6.61 -5.29
C CYS A 123 -10.67 5.84 -4.16
N ILE A 124 -11.46 5.13 -3.36
CA ILE A 124 -10.98 4.32 -2.24
C ILE A 124 -11.15 2.84 -2.61
N SER A 125 -10.12 2.02 -2.38
CA SER A 125 -10.16 0.59 -2.65
C SER A 125 -9.48 -0.20 -1.55
N LEU A 126 -10.08 -1.33 -1.17
CA LEU A 126 -9.51 -2.31 -0.25
C LEU A 126 -9.00 -3.49 -1.07
N LEU A 127 -7.69 -3.69 -1.07
CA LEU A 127 -7.02 -4.70 -1.89
C LEU A 127 -6.36 -5.77 -1.02
N GLU A 128 -6.59 -7.03 -1.34
CA GLU A 128 -5.86 -8.17 -0.77
C GLU A 128 -4.72 -8.60 -1.69
N ARG A 129 -3.70 -9.27 -1.13
CA ARG A 129 -2.59 -9.89 -1.89
C ARG A 129 -1.89 -8.92 -2.86
N PHE A 130 -1.90 -7.62 -2.55
CA PHE A 130 -1.38 -6.61 -3.46
C PHE A 130 0.08 -6.86 -3.85
N SER A 131 0.91 -7.32 -2.92
CA SER A 131 2.31 -7.65 -3.18
C SER A 131 2.48 -8.73 -4.25
N GLU A 132 1.63 -9.76 -4.26
CA GLU A 132 1.67 -10.85 -5.24
C GLU A 132 1.24 -10.39 -6.64
N PHE A 133 0.26 -9.49 -6.69
CA PHE A 133 -0.32 -9.01 -7.93
C PHE A 133 0.29 -7.69 -8.44
N ARG A 134 1.24 -7.09 -7.70
CA ARG A 134 1.90 -5.84 -8.08
C ARG A 134 2.53 -5.92 -9.48
N LYS A 135 3.01 -7.10 -9.88
CA LYS A 135 3.55 -7.40 -11.23
C LYS A 135 2.57 -7.21 -12.38
N TYR A 136 1.27 -7.17 -12.11
CA TYR A 136 0.25 -6.89 -13.15
C TYR A 136 -0.09 -5.40 -13.24
N ASN A 137 0.38 -4.58 -12.29
CA ASN A 137 0.20 -3.15 -12.31
C ASN A 137 1.35 -2.50 -13.10
N LEU A 138 1.15 -2.33 -14.41
CA LEU A 138 2.14 -1.74 -15.32
C LEU A 138 2.63 -0.36 -14.86
N ALA A 139 1.76 0.42 -14.21
CA ALA A 139 2.15 1.74 -13.68
C ALA A 139 3.11 1.64 -12.49
N GLU A 140 3.05 0.56 -11.71
CA GLU A 140 3.99 0.28 -10.62
C GLU A 140 5.31 -0.31 -11.15
N MET A 141 5.26 -1.13 -12.20
CA MET A 141 6.48 -1.66 -12.83
C MET A 141 7.28 -0.60 -13.57
N ALA A 142 6.61 0.37 -14.20
CA ALA A 142 7.27 1.47 -14.89
C ALA A 142 7.80 2.55 -13.94
N ALA A 143 7.47 2.49 -12.64
CA ALA A 143 8.00 3.42 -11.67
C ALA A 143 9.48 3.10 -11.38
N PRO A 144 10.38 4.09 -11.39
CA PRO A 144 11.78 3.85 -11.07
C PRO A 144 11.89 3.25 -9.67
N THR A 145 12.41 2.03 -9.59
CA THR A 145 12.69 1.36 -8.31
C THR A 145 13.75 2.19 -7.60
N SER A 146 13.37 2.85 -6.50
CA SER A 146 14.32 3.45 -5.58
C SER A 146 15.03 2.31 -4.85
N GLN A 147 16.04 1.73 -5.48
CA GLN A 147 16.86 0.68 -4.89
C GLN A 147 17.70 1.27 -3.74
N PHE A 148 17.77 0.51 -2.66
CA PHE A 148 18.55 0.77 -1.46
C PHE A 148 20.00 1.15 -1.82
N LYS A 149 20.49 2.26 -1.24
CA LYS A 149 21.89 2.62 -1.23
C LYS A 149 22.60 1.75 -0.19
N GLU A 150 23.07 0.58 -0.61
CA GLU A 150 24.02 -0.21 0.17
C GLU A 150 25.34 0.55 0.23
N LYS A 151 25.69 1.08 1.42
CA LYS A 151 27.02 1.63 1.68
C LYS A 151 27.98 0.45 1.86
N THR A 152 28.53 -0.06 0.78
CA THR A 152 29.75 -0.88 0.84
C THR A 152 30.93 0.06 1.04
N SER A 153 31.33 0.22 2.30
CA SER A 153 32.64 0.75 2.68
C SER A 153 33.68 -0.29 2.32
N PHE A 154 34.39 -0.10 1.19
CA PHE A 154 35.65 -0.78 0.94
C PHE A 154 36.78 0.14 1.42
N GLU A 155 37.27 -0.13 2.62
CA GLU A 155 38.55 0.39 3.10
C GLU A 155 39.66 -0.48 2.44
N PRO A 156 40.66 0.11 1.77
CA PRO A 156 41.74 -0.68 1.17
C PRO A 156 42.64 -1.27 2.27
N PRO A 157 43.07 -2.53 2.14
CA PRO A 157 43.97 -3.15 3.13
C PRO A 157 45.34 -2.49 3.10
N ASN A 158 45.75 -1.99 4.27
CA ASN A 158 47.10 -1.51 4.58
C ASN A 158 48.08 -2.70 4.58
N ILE A 159 49.06 -2.69 3.68
CA ILE A 159 50.16 -3.68 3.67
C ILE A 159 51.49 -2.93 3.71
N ASP A 160 51.86 -2.43 4.88
CA ASP A 160 53.22 -2.01 5.21
C ASP A 160 53.82 -2.92 6.29
N HIS A 161 54.21 -4.15 5.93
CA HIS A 161 55.31 -4.89 6.59
C HIS A 161 55.52 -6.29 5.98
N ILE A 162 56.46 -6.43 5.04
CA ILE A 162 57.37 -7.59 5.02
C ILE A 162 58.76 -7.08 4.59
N MET A 163 59.66 -7.02 5.56
CA MET A 163 61.09 -6.77 5.38
C MET A 163 61.84 -8.11 5.41
N THR A 164 63.04 -8.12 4.82
CA THR A 164 64.13 -9.13 4.86
C THR A 164 64.08 -10.21 3.78
N LYS A 165 65.17 -10.64 3.11
CA LYS A 165 66.63 -10.35 3.14
C LYS A 165 67.28 -11.15 1.97
N GLU A 166 68.41 -10.68 1.43
CA GLU A 166 69.61 -11.46 0.96
C GLU A 166 69.39 -12.56 -0.15
N ASP A 167 70.14 -12.71 -1.24
CA ASP A 167 71.50 -12.33 -1.67
C ASP A 167 71.71 -12.57 -3.19
N ALA A 168 72.51 -11.68 -3.79
CA ALA A 168 73.68 -11.88 -4.67
C ALA A 168 73.69 -12.65 -6.03
N LEU A 169 74.50 -12.05 -6.93
CA LEU A 169 75.18 -12.49 -8.19
C LEU A 169 74.39 -12.44 -9.52
N SER A 170 74.66 -11.47 -10.41
CA SER A 170 75.74 -11.41 -11.44
C SER A 170 75.49 -12.42 -12.58
N ILE A 171 75.37 -12.07 -13.86
CA ILE A 171 76.39 -11.58 -14.81
C ILE A 171 75.63 -11.19 -16.11
N GLY A 172 76.09 -10.14 -16.82
CA GLY A 172 75.69 -9.84 -18.20
C GLY A 172 75.89 -8.40 -18.59
#